data_AF-A0A2E6VFU8-F1
#
_entry.id   AF-A0A2E6VFU8-F1
#
_cell.length_a   1.000
_cell.length_b   1.000
_cell.length_c   1.000
_cell.angle_alpha   90.00
_cell.angle_beta   90.00
_cell.angle_gamma   90.00
#
_symmetry.space_group_name_H-M   'P 1'
#
loop_
_entity.id
_entity.type
_entity.pdbx_description
1 polymer ?
#
loop_
_entity_poly.entity_id
_entity_poly.type
_entity_poly.pdbx_seq_one_letter_code
_entity_poly.pdbx_strand_id
1 'polypeptide(L)'
;MKTCANHFKEKRALAFALIVYDFEDPQVIEILQNQKYFDALDYISGDKLTVFYINSQYLDYQSKVASESNLMHIELGVQKIGGPVNVSPKIIAENLINKENLPSPSVLFFTVSENVITNFTIAQLRHQEVEKGFIELKEIIKNGVGSLDKVQDDYKENKPEIFNLIKGSIEASEFWKNGAIGFNKLMKIKSFISFWKV
;
A
#
# COMPACT_ATOMS: atom_id res chain seq x y z
N MET A 1 3.75 6.79 -10.02
CA MET A 1 3.68 5.59 -10.90
C MET A 1 4.87 5.41 -11.82
N LYS A 2 5.46 6.47 -12.42
CA LYS A 2 6.75 6.36 -13.12
C LYS A 2 7.83 5.65 -12.28
N THR A 3 7.84 5.90 -10.97
CA THR A 3 8.78 5.26 -10.04
C THR A 3 8.56 3.75 -9.86
N CYS A 4 7.32 3.26 -9.89
CA CYS A 4 7.02 1.83 -9.88
C CYS A 4 7.53 1.14 -11.16
N ALA A 5 7.32 1.78 -12.32
CA ALA A 5 7.81 1.26 -13.59
C ALA A 5 9.34 1.22 -13.64
N ASN A 6 10.03 2.20 -13.04
CA ASN A 6 11.49 2.20 -12.93
C ASN A 6 11.99 1.12 -11.96
N HIS A 7 11.36 0.97 -10.79
CA HIS A 7 11.72 -0.08 -9.82
C HIS A 7 11.57 -1.48 -10.42
N PHE A 8 10.52 -1.71 -11.20
CA PHE A 8 10.32 -2.96 -11.91
C PHE A 8 11.39 -3.17 -13.00
N LYS A 9 11.63 -2.17 -13.86
CA LYS A 9 12.66 -2.24 -14.93
C LYS A 9 14.08 -2.48 -14.40
N GLU A 10 14.38 -1.93 -13.24
CA GLU A 10 15.69 -2.05 -12.59
C GLU A 10 15.78 -3.28 -11.67
N LYS A 11 14.75 -4.15 -11.66
CA LYS A 11 14.65 -5.35 -10.81
C LYS A 11 14.76 -5.06 -9.32
N ARG A 12 14.37 -3.85 -8.90
CA ARG A 12 14.40 -3.33 -7.53
C ARG A 12 13.10 -3.56 -6.75
N ALA A 13 12.08 -4.15 -7.39
CA ALA A 13 10.86 -4.63 -6.74
C ALA A 13 10.07 -5.59 -7.65
N LEU A 14 9.46 -6.61 -7.05
CA LEU A 14 8.50 -7.51 -7.71
C LEU A 14 7.04 -7.08 -7.48
N ALA A 15 6.78 -6.44 -6.34
CA ALA A 15 5.47 -5.91 -5.98
C ALA A 15 5.62 -4.66 -5.11
N PHE A 16 4.47 -4.05 -4.83
CA PHE A 16 4.39 -2.78 -4.13
C PHE A 16 3.39 -2.88 -2.98
N ALA A 17 3.62 -2.12 -1.92
CA ALA A 17 2.68 -1.96 -0.81
C ALA A 17 2.52 -0.48 -0.47
N LEU A 18 1.33 -0.01 -0.11
CA LEU A 18 1.08 1.34 0.38
C LEU A 18 0.50 1.26 1.78
N ILE A 19 1.11 1.94 2.74
CA ILE A 19 0.55 2.14 4.07
C ILE A 19 -0.52 3.22 3.95
N VAL A 20 -1.75 2.81 4.24
CA VAL A 20 -2.96 3.62 4.18
C VAL A 20 -3.33 3.99 5.60
N TYR A 21 -3.42 5.28 5.86
CA TYR A 21 -3.82 5.81 7.16
C TYR A 21 -4.57 7.13 6.99
N ASP A 22 -5.28 7.55 8.02
CA ASP A 22 -5.90 8.87 8.12
C ASP A 22 -5.25 9.68 9.25
N PHE A 23 -5.56 10.97 9.33
CA PHE A 23 -5.08 11.83 10.42
C PHE A 23 -5.57 11.36 11.81
N GLU A 24 -6.60 10.52 11.84
CA GLU A 24 -7.17 9.89 13.04
C GLU A 24 -6.47 8.57 13.43
N ASP A 25 -5.39 8.18 12.73
CA ASP A 25 -4.59 6.98 13.04
C ASP A 25 -3.24 7.36 13.70
N PRO A 26 -3.24 7.91 14.93
CA PRO A 26 -2.04 8.44 15.57
C PRO A 26 -0.95 7.38 15.75
N GLN A 27 -1.33 6.13 15.94
CA GLN A 27 -0.40 5.01 16.05
C GLN A 27 0.42 4.81 14.78
N VAL A 28 -0.18 4.95 13.60
CA VAL A 28 0.55 4.81 12.33
C VAL A 28 1.43 6.03 12.08
N ILE A 29 0.94 7.22 12.41
CA ILE A 29 1.71 8.46 12.31
C ILE A 29 2.99 8.36 13.17
N GLU A 30 2.87 7.92 14.43
CA GLU A 30 4.00 7.74 15.34
C GLU A 30 4.99 6.70 14.81
N ILE A 31 4.50 5.56 14.30
CA ILE A 31 5.34 4.51 13.71
C ILE A 31 6.17 5.05 12.54
N LEU A 32 5.55 5.85 11.66
CA LEU A 32 6.20 6.36 10.46
C LEU A 32 7.15 7.54 10.74
N GLN A 33 6.94 8.29 11.82
CA GLN A 33 7.81 9.40 12.22
C GLN A 33 8.99 8.95 13.09
N ASN A 34 8.87 7.82 13.78
CA ASN A 34 9.94 7.29 14.61
C ASN A 34 10.97 6.53 13.75
N GLN A 35 12.19 7.07 13.68
CA GLN A 35 13.28 6.50 12.88
C GLN A 35 13.54 5.02 13.16
N LYS A 36 13.45 4.57 14.42
CA LYS A 36 13.75 3.16 14.76
C LYS A 36 12.70 2.21 14.22
N TYR A 37 11.42 2.60 14.26
CA TYR A 37 10.35 1.82 13.66
C TYR A 37 10.45 1.85 12.15
N PHE A 38 10.72 3.02 11.57
CA PHE A 38 10.91 3.18 10.13
C PHE A 38 12.05 2.29 9.59
N ASP A 39 13.24 2.37 10.17
CA ASP A 39 14.42 1.57 9.78
C ASP A 39 14.12 0.06 9.86
N ALA A 40 13.33 -0.36 10.85
CA ALA A 40 12.95 -1.74 10.99
C ALA A 40 11.96 -2.20 9.90
N LEU A 41 11.05 -1.34 9.44
CA LEU A 41 10.15 -1.63 8.32
C LEU A 41 10.93 -1.66 6.98
N ASP A 42 11.85 -0.72 6.78
CA ASP A 42 12.72 -0.67 5.60
C ASP A 42 13.59 -1.93 5.48
N TYR A 43 14.29 -2.28 6.57
CA TYR A 43 15.11 -3.49 6.64
C TYR A 43 14.33 -4.76 6.28
N ILE A 44 13.06 -4.84 6.70
CA ILE A 44 12.21 -6.01 6.47
C ILE A 44 11.64 -6.04 5.06
N SER A 45 11.41 -4.88 4.44
CA SER A 45 10.86 -4.76 3.09
C SER A 45 11.80 -5.34 2.03
N GLY A 46 13.11 -5.24 2.28
CA GLY A 46 14.15 -5.81 1.43
C GLY A 46 14.13 -5.24 0.01
N ASP A 47 14.60 -6.03 -0.95
CA ASP A 47 14.74 -5.65 -2.36
C ASP A 47 13.58 -6.13 -3.26
N LYS A 48 12.64 -6.89 -2.69
CA LYS A 48 11.51 -7.49 -3.43
C LYS A 48 10.21 -6.71 -3.28
N LEU A 49 10.00 -6.04 -2.15
CA LEU A 49 8.80 -5.26 -1.87
C LEU A 49 9.16 -3.79 -1.64
N THR A 50 8.69 -2.91 -2.51
CA THR A 50 8.75 -1.47 -2.20
C THR A 50 7.48 -1.06 -1.45
N VAL A 51 7.65 -0.61 -0.21
CA VAL A 51 6.59 -0.04 0.62
C VAL A 51 6.56 1.50 0.46
N PHE A 52 5.38 2.04 0.24
CA PHE A 52 5.09 3.46 0.14
C PHE A 52 4.31 3.92 1.36
N TYR A 53 4.45 5.19 1.69
CA TYR A 53 3.56 5.90 2.61
C TYR A 53 3.48 7.36 2.15
N ILE A 54 2.46 8.09 2.61
CA ILE A 54 2.29 9.50 2.27
C ILE A 54 2.57 10.29 3.53
N ASN A 55 3.70 11.01 3.57
CA ASN A 55 4.06 11.82 4.72
C ASN A 55 3.11 13.02 4.87
N SER A 56 2.33 13.02 5.96
CA SER A 56 1.38 14.09 6.29
C SER A 56 2.04 15.44 6.58
N GLN A 57 3.28 15.46 7.09
CA GLN A 57 4.03 16.70 7.36
C GLN A 57 4.49 17.41 6.06
N TYR A 58 4.48 16.71 4.93
CA TYR A 58 4.89 17.26 3.64
C TYR A 58 3.77 18.06 2.93
N LEU A 59 2.53 18.00 3.43
CA LEU A 59 1.45 18.89 2.97
C LEU A 59 1.70 20.36 3.36
N ASP A 60 2.51 20.61 4.40
CA ASP A 60 2.97 21.96 4.80
C ASP A 60 4.33 22.36 4.20
N TYR A 61 5.17 21.39 3.80
CA TYR A 61 6.58 21.63 3.47
C TYR A 61 6.93 21.72 1.96
N GLN A 62 5.98 21.52 1.05
CA GLN A 62 6.16 21.68 -0.42
C GLN A 62 6.35 23.16 -0.86
N SER A 63 7.08 23.97 -0.08
CA SER A 63 7.59 25.27 -0.49
C SER A 63 9.13 25.35 -0.55
N LYS A 64 9.89 24.37 -0.03
CA LYS A 64 11.36 24.48 -0.01
C LYS A 64 12.09 23.12 -0.07
N VAL A 65 12.81 22.92 -1.18
CA VAL A 65 13.99 22.05 -1.35
C VAL A 65 13.72 20.57 -1.69
N ALA A 66 13.82 20.29 -3.00
CA ALA A 66 14.15 18.99 -3.53
C ALA A 66 15.68 18.87 -3.68
N SER A 67 16.33 17.89 -3.03
CA SER A 67 17.62 17.33 -3.46
C SER A 67 18.12 16.20 -2.53
N GLU A 68 18.40 15.05 -3.14
CA GLU A 68 19.46 14.07 -2.80
C GLU A 68 19.25 13.05 -1.65
N SER A 69 18.84 11.81 -2.00
CA SER A 69 19.49 10.55 -1.55
C SER A 69 18.82 9.31 -2.18
N ASN A 70 19.54 8.18 -2.24
CA ASN A 70 19.08 6.87 -2.75
C ASN A 70 18.42 5.98 -1.67
N LEU A 71 17.75 6.58 -0.68
CA LEU A 71 16.93 5.87 0.31
C LEU A 71 15.52 5.63 -0.25
N MET A 72 14.71 4.79 0.41
CA MET A 72 13.30 4.54 0.10
C MET A 72 12.49 5.85 0.15
N HIS A 73 12.56 6.64 -0.92
CA HIS A 73 11.75 7.83 -1.13
C HIS A 73 10.97 7.63 -2.42
N ILE A 74 9.72 7.21 -2.26
CA ILE A 74 8.73 7.56 -3.26
C ILE A 74 7.59 8.25 -2.56
N GLU A 75 7.84 9.52 -2.26
CA GLU A 75 6.85 10.48 -1.86
C GLU A 75 5.93 10.73 -3.06
N LEU A 76 4.65 10.38 -2.93
CA LEU A 76 3.64 10.76 -3.90
C LEU A 76 3.32 12.25 -3.68
N GLY A 77 4.15 13.12 -4.27
CA GLY A 77 3.88 14.56 -4.31
C GLY A 77 2.63 14.86 -5.13
N VAL A 78 1.52 15.17 -4.46
CA VAL A 78 0.34 15.73 -5.11
C VAL A 78 0.62 17.22 -5.36
N GLN A 79 0.93 17.60 -6.60
CA GLN A 79 1.03 19.02 -6.96
C GLN A 79 -0.34 19.68 -6.78
N LYS A 80 -0.42 20.71 -5.94
CA LYS A 80 -1.63 21.49 -5.70
C LYS A 80 -1.87 22.44 -6.89
N ILE A 81 -2.68 22.03 -7.86
CA ILE A 81 -3.39 22.98 -8.72
C ILE A 81 -4.74 23.24 -8.04
N GLY A 82 -4.82 24.28 -7.20
CA GLY A 82 -6.08 24.85 -6.71
C GLY A 82 -7.05 23.94 -5.93
N GLY A 83 -6.60 22.81 -5.38
CA GLY A 83 -7.47 21.85 -4.67
C GLY A 83 -7.71 22.16 -3.18
N PRO A 84 -8.86 21.74 -2.60
CA PRO A 84 -9.27 22.08 -1.24
C PRO A 84 -8.41 21.41 -0.15
N VAL A 85 -8.65 21.91 1.07
CA VAL A 85 -8.10 21.56 2.40
C VAL A 85 -7.83 20.06 2.61
N ASN A 86 -6.69 19.75 3.25
CA ASN A 86 -6.30 18.47 3.89
C ASN A 86 -6.80 17.17 3.21
N VAL A 87 -6.21 16.81 2.08
CA VAL A 87 -6.44 15.48 1.47
C VAL A 87 -5.66 14.44 2.30
N SER A 88 -6.37 13.52 2.98
CA SER A 88 -5.73 12.47 3.77
C SER A 88 -5.04 11.41 2.88
N PRO A 89 -4.01 10.72 3.39
CA PRO A 89 -3.37 9.61 2.67
C PRO A 89 -4.36 8.56 2.18
N LYS A 90 -5.40 8.28 2.97
CA LYS A 90 -6.51 7.40 2.62
C LYS A 90 -7.22 7.83 1.34
N ILE A 91 -7.61 9.10 1.21
CA ILE A 91 -8.32 9.61 0.01
C ILE A 91 -7.44 9.46 -1.25
N ILE A 92 -6.14 9.68 -1.11
CA ILE A 92 -5.20 9.48 -2.22
C ILE A 92 -5.17 8.01 -2.62
N ALA A 93 -5.08 7.10 -1.64
CA ALA A 93 -5.09 5.66 -1.90
C ALA A 93 -6.40 5.19 -2.54
N GLU A 94 -7.56 5.69 -2.09
CA GLU A 94 -8.89 5.44 -2.66
C GLU A 94 -8.96 5.81 -4.14
N ASN A 95 -8.45 7.00 -4.48
CA ASN A 95 -8.37 7.48 -5.86
C ASN A 95 -7.44 6.61 -6.71
N LEU A 96 -6.32 6.12 -6.17
CA LEU A 96 -5.37 5.27 -6.90
C LEU A 96 -5.96 3.93 -7.35
N ILE A 97 -6.90 3.38 -6.58
CA ILE A 97 -7.54 2.09 -6.87
C ILE A 97 -8.99 2.21 -7.35
N ASN A 98 -9.47 3.43 -7.61
CA ASN A 98 -10.86 3.72 -7.98
C ASN A 98 -11.88 3.06 -7.03
N LYS A 99 -11.67 3.20 -5.72
CA LYS A 99 -12.50 2.59 -4.67
C LYS A 99 -13.02 3.63 -3.69
N GLU A 100 -14.31 3.59 -3.42
CA GLU A 100 -15.01 4.57 -2.56
C GLU A 100 -14.84 4.33 -1.05
N ASN A 101 -14.32 3.18 -0.63
CA ASN A 101 -14.14 2.89 0.79
C ASN A 101 -12.95 1.96 1.02
N LEU A 102 -11.86 2.52 1.52
CA LEU A 102 -10.65 1.80 1.92
C LEU A 102 -10.55 1.77 3.45
N PRO A 103 -10.34 0.60 4.08
CA PRO A 103 -10.18 0.56 5.53
C PRO A 103 -8.90 1.30 5.95
N SER A 104 -8.97 1.95 7.10
CA SER A 104 -7.85 2.65 7.72
C SER A 104 -7.76 2.26 9.20
N PRO A 105 -6.55 2.02 9.73
CA PRO A 105 -5.30 1.92 8.99
C PRO A 105 -5.18 0.57 8.28
N SER A 106 -4.50 0.53 7.13
CA SER A 106 -4.27 -0.71 6.38
C SER A 106 -3.00 -0.69 5.54
N VAL A 107 -2.60 -1.86 5.04
CA VAL A 107 -1.58 -2.00 4.01
C VAL A 107 -2.24 -2.49 2.73
N LEU A 108 -2.14 -1.70 1.68
CA LEU A 108 -2.60 -2.01 0.34
C LEU A 108 -1.45 -2.61 -0.46
N PHE A 109 -1.48 -3.91 -0.74
CA PHE A 109 -0.55 -4.55 -1.67
C PHE A 109 -1.08 -4.45 -3.08
N PHE A 110 -0.21 -4.16 -4.05
CA PHE A 110 -0.61 -4.02 -5.43
C PHE A 110 0.49 -4.35 -6.45
N THR A 111 0.07 -4.60 -7.67
CA THR A 111 0.94 -4.70 -8.85
C THR A 111 0.59 -3.63 -9.87
N VAL A 112 1.56 -3.25 -10.70
CA VAL A 112 1.40 -2.19 -11.70
C VAL A 112 1.68 -2.75 -13.10
N SER A 113 0.82 -2.42 -14.05
CA SER A 113 1.07 -2.56 -15.48
C SER A 113 0.76 -1.25 -16.18
N GLU A 114 1.62 -0.84 -17.13
CA GLU A 114 1.42 0.38 -17.91
C GLU A 114 1.14 1.65 -17.07
N ASN A 115 1.75 1.73 -15.88
CA ASN A 115 1.50 2.81 -14.91
C ASN A 115 0.08 2.86 -14.36
N VAL A 116 -0.61 1.72 -14.25
CA VAL A 116 -1.93 1.60 -13.59
C VAL A 116 -1.87 0.44 -12.61
N ILE A 117 -2.52 0.58 -11.44
CA ILE A 117 -2.70 -0.53 -10.51
C ILE A 117 -3.63 -1.55 -11.17
N THR A 118 -3.13 -2.76 -11.40
CA THR A 118 -3.91 -3.82 -12.07
C THR A 118 -4.59 -4.75 -11.09
N ASN A 119 -3.91 -5.08 -9.98
CA ASN A 119 -4.43 -5.94 -8.94
C ASN A 119 -4.05 -5.40 -7.57
N PHE A 120 -4.90 -5.60 -6.58
CA PHE A 120 -4.60 -5.22 -5.20
C PHE A 120 -5.27 -6.13 -4.17
N THR A 121 -4.67 -6.22 -2.99
CA THR A 121 -5.23 -6.85 -1.78
C THR A 121 -4.92 -5.97 -0.57
N ILE A 122 -5.68 -6.12 0.51
CA ILE A 122 -5.62 -5.21 1.68
C ILE A 122 -5.48 -6.02 2.96
N ALA A 123 -4.55 -5.61 3.82
CA ALA A 123 -4.43 -6.09 5.19
C ALA A 123 -4.77 -4.93 6.15
N GLN A 124 -5.89 -5.01 6.87
CA GLN A 124 -6.32 -3.99 7.82
C GLN A 124 -5.62 -4.15 9.17
N LEU A 125 -5.02 -3.08 9.69
CA LEU A 125 -4.48 -3.04 11.05
C LEU A 125 -5.63 -2.95 12.06
N ARG A 126 -5.46 -3.61 13.21
CA ARG A 126 -6.50 -3.73 14.23
C ARG A 126 -6.10 -3.06 15.55
N HIS A 127 -4.81 -2.96 15.82
CA HIS A 127 -4.33 -2.35 17.06
C HIS A 127 -4.17 -0.85 16.92
N GLN A 128 -4.67 -0.13 17.93
CA GLN A 128 -4.56 1.32 18.07
C GLN A 128 -3.37 1.75 18.96
N GLU A 129 -2.71 0.79 19.61
CA GLU A 129 -1.48 1.04 20.39
C GLU A 129 -0.26 1.02 19.45
N VAL A 130 0.68 1.93 19.65
CA VAL A 130 1.87 2.13 18.78
C VAL A 130 2.67 0.84 18.65
N GLU A 131 3.08 0.22 19.76
CA GLU A 131 3.95 -0.96 19.75
C GLU A 131 3.24 -2.17 19.12
N LYS A 132 1.96 -2.38 19.46
CA LYS A 132 1.17 -3.49 18.89
C LYS A 132 0.89 -3.26 17.41
N GLY A 133 0.58 -2.03 17.02
CA GLY A 133 0.39 -1.63 15.63
C GLY A 133 1.67 -1.78 14.82
N PHE A 134 2.83 -1.48 15.41
CA PHE A 134 4.13 -1.70 14.78
C PHE A 134 4.41 -3.19 14.56
N ILE A 135 4.20 -4.03 15.58
CA ILE A 135 4.35 -5.48 15.46
C ILE A 135 3.42 -6.01 14.36
N GLU A 136 2.18 -5.56 14.36
CA GLU A 136 1.16 -5.94 13.38
C GLU A 136 1.59 -5.52 11.95
N LEU A 137 2.00 -4.27 11.74
CA LEU A 137 2.50 -3.77 10.46
C LEU A 137 3.74 -4.53 9.98
N LYS A 138 4.67 -4.80 10.89
CA LYS A 138 5.88 -5.56 10.64
C LYS A 138 5.56 -6.98 10.18
N GLU A 139 4.58 -7.65 10.80
CA GLU A 139 4.12 -8.98 10.40
C GLU A 139 3.45 -8.97 9.02
N ILE A 140 2.63 -7.94 8.70
CA ILE A 140 2.05 -7.76 7.37
C ILE A 140 3.14 -7.73 6.30
N ILE A 141 4.13 -6.85 6.47
CA ILE A 141 5.20 -6.65 5.49
C ILE A 141 6.03 -7.93 5.37
N LYS A 142 6.38 -8.57 6.50
CA LYS A 142 7.10 -9.86 6.49
C LYS A 142 6.37 -10.93 5.68
N ASN A 143 5.06 -11.04 5.82
CA ASN A 143 4.27 -12.02 5.06
C ASN A 143 4.26 -11.71 3.56
N GLY A 144 4.14 -10.42 3.20
CA GLY A 144 4.27 -9.98 1.81
C GLY A 144 5.63 -10.35 1.21
N VAL A 145 6.72 -10.02 1.91
CA VAL A 145 8.09 -10.33 1.48
C VAL A 145 8.34 -11.83 1.38
N GLY A 146 7.96 -12.61 2.40
CA GLY A 146 8.12 -14.07 2.40
C GLY A 146 7.30 -14.77 1.29
N SER A 147 6.27 -14.12 0.76
CA SER A 147 5.55 -14.60 -0.42
C SER A 147 6.34 -14.37 -1.71
N LEU A 148 7.01 -13.22 -1.80
CA LEU A 148 7.88 -12.86 -2.93
C LEU A 148 9.18 -13.68 -2.94
N ASP A 149 9.65 -14.14 -1.79
CA ASP A 149 10.81 -15.04 -1.71
C ASP A 149 10.61 -16.38 -2.41
N LYS A 150 9.35 -16.78 -2.62
CA LYS A 150 8.99 -18.01 -3.33
C LYS A 150 8.98 -17.86 -4.86
N VAL A 151 9.12 -16.63 -5.36
CA VAL A 151 9.13 -16.35 -6.80
C VAL A 151 10.49 -16.75 -7.37
N GLN A 152 10.50 -17.74 -8.26
CA GLN A 152 11.72 -18.13 -8.97
C GLN A 152 12.04 -17.10 -10.06
N ASP A 153 13.32 -17.01 -10.44
CA ASP A 153 13.82 -15.99 -11.37
C ASP A 153 13.08 -15.98 -12.71
N ASP A 154 12.75 -17.15 -13.25
CA ASP A 154 12.05 -17.31 -14.53
C ASP A 154 10.60 -16.77 -14.50
N TYR A 155 10.03 -16.59 -13.31
CA TYR A 155 8.65 -16.12 -13.11
C TYR A 155 8.56 -14.67 -12.63
N LYS A 156 9.68 -13.93 -12.56
CA LYS A 156 9.71 -12.52 -12.11
C LYS A 156 8.87 -11.58 -12.98
N GLU A 157 8.63 -11.94 -14.24
CA GLU A 157 7.78 -11.18 -15.17
C GLU A 157 6.30 -11.57 -15.08
N ASN A 158 5.95 -12.67 -14.38
CA ASN A 158 4.59 -13.16 -14.26
C ASN A 158 3.82 -12.41 -13.14
N LYS A 159 3.48 -11.15 -13.42
CA LYS A 159 2.81 -10.26 -12.46
C LYS A 159 1.51 -10.85 -11.86
N PRO A 160 0.62 -11.51 -12.62
CA PRO A 160 -0.56 -12.16 -12.05
C PRO A 160 -0.22 -13.21 -10.99
N GLU A 161 0.78 -14.06 -11.26
CA GLU A 161 1.17 -15.12 -10.32
C GLU A 161 1.83 -14.55 -9.06
N ILE A 162 2.73 -13.59 -9.22
CA ILE A 162 3.37 -12.86 -8.11
C ILE A 162 2.30 -12.24 -7.20
N PHE A 163 1.28 -11.62 -7.80
CA PHE A 163 0.17 -11.05 -7.05
C PHE A 163 -0.64 -12.12 -6.31
N ASN A 164 -0.94 -13.25 -6.95
CA ASN A 164 -1.69 -14.34 -6.33
C ASN A 164 -0.96 -14.94 -5.13
N LEU A 165 0.37 -15.03 -5.17
CA LEU A 165 1.17 -15.47 -4.02
C LEU A 165 1.02 -14.54 -2.83
N ILE A 166 1.15 -13.22 -3.05
CA ILE A 166 0.95 -12.22 -1.98
C ILE A 166 -0.48 -12.31 -1.47
N LYS A 167 -1.47 -12.31 -2.37
CA LYS A 167 -2.89 -12.36 -2.01
C LYS A 167 -3.20 -13.59 -1.17
N GLY A 168 -2.75 -14.77 -1.59
CA GLY A 168 -2.94 -16.01 -0.85
C GLY A 168 -2.33 -15.96 0.55
N SER A 169 -1.13 -15.39 0.70
CA SER A 169 -0.51 -15.25 2.02
C SER A 169 -1.23 -14.27 2.94
N ILE A 170 -1.73 -13.16 2.40
CA ILE A 170 -2.50 -12.18 3.19
C ILE A 170 -3.85 -12.76 3.59
N GLU A 171 -4.57 -13.43 2.67
CA GLU A 171 -5.89 -14.01 2.94
C GLU A 171 -5.84 -15.24 3.87
N ALA A 172 -4.75 -16.03 3.82
CA ALA A 172 -4.59 -17.21 4.67
C ALA A 172 -4.18 -16.88 6.11
N SER A 173 -3.64 -15.69 6.36
CA SER A 173 -3.23 -15.30 7.70
C SER A 173 -4.46 -15.10 8.60
N GLU A 174 -4.48 -15.78 9.74
CA GLU A 174 -5.55 -15.64 10.73
C GLU A 174 -5.69 -14.21 11.28
N PHE A 175 -4.63 -13.41 11.13
CA PHE A 175 -4.58 -12.00 11.51
C PHE A 175 -5.44 -11.12 10.58
N TRP A 176 -5.63 -11.49 9.31
CA TRP A 176 -6.21 -10.60 8.27
C TRP A 176 -7.51 -11.11 7.66
N LYS A 177 -8.21 -12.05 8.33
CA LYS A 177 -9.44 -12.70 7.82
C LYS A 177 -10.56 -11.76 7.34
N ASN A 178 -10.47 -10.44 7.50
CA ASN A 178 -11.53 -9.50 7.17
C ASN A 178 -11.07 -8.31 6.32
N GLY A 179 -11.12 -8.49 5.00
CA GLY A 179 -11.33 -7.42 4.01
C GLY A 179 -12.33 -7.82 2.91
N ALA A 180 -12.63 -9.11 2.79
CA ALA A 180 -13.52 -9.67 1.76
C ALA A 180 -15.02 -9.63 2.14
N ILE A 181 -15.38 -9.38 3.40
CA ILE A 181 -16.79 -9.35 3.84
C ILE A 181 -17.56 -8.18 3.17
N GLY A 182 -16.88 -7.10 2.77
CA GLY A 182 -17.49 -6.03 1.97
C GLY A 182 -17.47 -6.29 0.44
N PHE A 183 -16.54 -7.10 -0.06
CA PHE A 183 -16.28 -7.26 -1.50
C PHE A 183 -17.36 -8.08 -2.21
N ASN A 184 -17.81 -9.18 -1.60
CA ASN A 184 -18.92 -9.97 -2.14
C ASN A 184 -20.26 -9.25 -2.09
N LYS A 185 -20.44 -8.27 -1.19
CA LYS A 185 -21.68 -7.49 -1.09
C LYS A 185 -21.71 -6.36 -2.13
N LEU A 186 -20.58 -5.71 -2.40
CA LEU A 186 -20.49 -4.62 -3.39
C LEU A 186 -20.52 -5.12 -4.84
N MET A 187 -19.90 -6.27 -5.14
CA MET A 187 -20.01 -6.90 -6.48
C MET A 187 -21.43 -7.35 -6.78
N LYS A 188 -22.17 -7.87 -5.77
CA LYS A 188 -23.60 -8.21 -5.93
C LYS A 188 -24.46 -6.99 -6.21
N ILE A 189 -24.18 -5.84 -5.59
CA ILE A 189 -24.96 -4.61 -5.80
C ILE A 189 -24.68 -4.01 -7.18
N LYS A 190 -23.42 -3.96 -7.62
CA LYS A 190 -23.09 -3.47 -8.98
C LYS A 190 -23.68 -4.35 -10.09
N SER A 191 -23.70 -5.68 -9.92
CA SER A 191 -24.38 -6.58 -10.86
C SER A 191 -25.91 -6.44 -10.83
N PHE A 192 -26.49 -6.11 -9.68
CA PHE A 192 -27.95 -5.90 -9.53
C PHE A 192 -28.41 -4.60 -10.21
N ILE A 193 -27.61 -3.53 -10.13
CA ILE A 193 -27.90 -2.24 -10.75
C ILE A 193 -27.70 -2.28 -12.26
N SER A 194 -26.73 -3.06 -12.76
CA SER A 194 -26.54 -3.26 -14.22
C SER A 194 -27.66 -4.09 -14.87
N PHE A 195 -28.42 -4.87 -14.09
CA PHE A 195 -29.54 -5.68 -14.60
C PHE A 195 -30.81 -4.85 -14.85
N TRP A 196 -30.94 -3.67 -14.24
CA TRP A 196 -32.08 -2.76 -14.42
C TRP A 196 -31.85 -1.64 -15.44
N LYS A 197 -30.74 -1.71 -16.19
CA LYS A 197 -30.39 -0.77 -17.27
C LYS A 197 -30.44 -1.40 -18.68
N VAL A 198 -31.13 -2.53 -18.83
CA VAL A 198 -31.51 -3.12 -20.12
C VAL A 198 -33.02 -3.03 -20.28
#